data_AF-A0A3C1MWV7-F1
#
_entry.id   AF-A0A3C1MWV7-F1
#
_cell.length_a   1.000
_cell.length_b   1.000
_cell.length_c   1.000
_cell.angle_alpha   90.00
_cell.angle_beta   90.00
_cell.angle_gamma   90.00
#
_symmetry.space_group_name_H-M   'P 1'
#
loop_
_entity.id
_entity.type
_entity.pdbx_description
1 polymer ?
#
loop_
_entity_poly.entity_id
_entity_poly.type
_entity_poly.pdbx_seq_one_letter_code
_entity_poly.pdbx_strand_id
1 'polypeptide(L)'
;MAGKTPPVTESEIVQYFANRTGKDLIDTRAQHLTNPLTRWFIAETDFGRNLKVAYMPTNSGIVIKSAYDPNATELRIYKKVGLP
;
A
#
# COMPACT_ATOMS: atom_id res chain seq x y z
N MET A 1 2.46 -2.74 14.71
CA MET A 1 1.22 -2.39 13.97
C MET A 1 0.00 -3.03 14.64
N ALA A 2 -0.26 -2.72 15.91
CA ALA A 2 -1.38 -3.30 16.68
C ALA A 2 -2.61 -2.40 16.55
N GLY A 3 -3.69 -2.90 15.96
CA GLY A 3 -4.95 -2.14 15.84
C GLY A 3 -5.76 -2.38 14.57
N LYS A 4 -5.34 -3.30 13.69
CA LYS A 4 -6.10 -3.65 12.48
C LYS A 4 -6.43 -5.13 12.48
N THR A 5 -7.68 -5.46 12.19
CA THR A 5 -8.21 -6.82 12.16
C THR A 5 -8.70 -7.09 10.73
N PRO A 6 -8.11 -8.05 9.99
CA PRO A 6 -7.01 -8.93 10.40
C PRO A 6 -5.67 -8.18 10.51
N PRO A 7 -4.78 -8.58 11.43
CA PRO A 7 -3.44 -8.02 11.49
C PRO A 7 -2.72 -8.23 10.16
N VAL A 8 -1.90 -7.25 9.77
CA VAL A 8 -0.98 -7.40 8.64
C VAL A 8 0.40 -7.69 9.20
N THR A 9 0.99 -8.79 8.75
CA THR A 9 2.32 -9.25 9.17
C THR A 9 3.42 -8.65 8.30
N GLU A 10 4.67 -8.71 8.76
CA GLU A 10 5.81 -8.25 7.97
C GLU A 10 6.01 -9.11 6.71
N SER A 11 5.82 -10.43 6.81
CA SER A 11 5.89 -11.35 5.66
C SER A 11 4.89 -11.00 4.57
N GLU A 12 3.66 -10.63 4.94
CA GLU A 12 2.65 -10.15 3.98
C GLU A 12 3.06 -8.84 3.31
N ILE A 13 3.77 -7.94 4.03
CA ILE A 13 4.29 -6.70 3.45
C ILE A 13 5.43 -7.00 2.47
N VAL A 14 6.31 -7.95 2.79
CA VAL A 14 7.37 -8.40 1.89
C VAL A 14 6.76 -9.01 0.61
N GLN A 15 5.78 -9.91 0.75
CA GLN A 15 5.03 -10.46 -0.38
C GLN A 15 4.35 -9.36 -1.19
N TYR A 16 3.71 -8.39 -0.53
CA TYR A 16 3.08 -7.25 -1.19
C TYR A 16 4.08 -6.45 -2.06
N PHE A 17 5.30 -6.21 -1.58
CA PHE A 17 6.34 -5.56 -2.39
C PHE A 17 6.87 -6.44 -3.52
N ALA A 18 7.00 -7.75 -3.30
CA ALA A 18 7.41 -8.71 -4.32
C ALA A 18 6.36 -8.87 -5.43
N ASN A 19 5.08 -8.85 -5.08
CA ASN A 19 3.94 -9.05 -5.97
C ASN A 19 3.46 -7.74 -6.62
N ARG A 20 4.29 -6.71 -6.64
CA ARG A 20 3.95 -5.43 -7.26
C ARG A 20 3.81 -5.60 -8.78
N THR A 21 2.57 -5.50 -9.27
CA THR A 21 2.24 -5.61 -10.70
C THR A 21 1.98 -4.26 -11.37
N GLY A 22 1.71 -3.21 -10.60
CA GLY A 22 1.35 -1.88 -11.09
C GLY A 22 2.26 -0.74 -10.63
N LYS A 23 1.81 0.48 -10.93
CA LYS A 23 2.48 1.73 -10.56
C LYS A 23 2.13 2.14 -9.13
N ASP A 24 3.06 2.86 -8.50
CA ASP A 24 2.82 3.50 -7.22
C ASP A 24 1.92 4.72 -7.42
N LEU A 25 0.82 4.79 -6.69
CA LEU A 25 -0.03 5.98 -6.63
C LEU A 25 0.46 6.89 -5.51
N ILE A 26 0.37 8.19 -5.75
CA ILE A 26 0.73 9.23 -4.77
C ILE A 26 -0.53 9.64 -4.03
N ASP A 27 -0.47 9.69 -2.70
CA ASP A 27 -1.54 10.31 -1.91
C ASP A 27 -1.38 11.83 -1.95
N THR A 28 -2.22 12.50 -2.76
CA THR A 28 -2.22 13.95 -2.95
C THR A 28 -3.22 14.68 -2.07
N ARG A 29 -3.94 13.97 -1.19
CA ARG A 29 -4.95 14.57 -0.31
C ARG A 29 -4.24 15.50 0.67
N ALA A 30 -4.71 16.75 0.79
CA ALA A 30 -4.08 17.77 1.62
C ALA A 30 -3.80 17.32 3.08
N GLN A 31 -4.70 16.52 3.65
CA GLN A 31 -4.58 15.97 5.02
C GLN A 31 -3.50 14.88 5.17
N HIS A 32 -3.01 14.30 4.07
CA HIS A 32 -2.02 13.23 4.04
C HIS A 32 -0.73 13.61 3.31
N LEU A 33 -0.60 14.87 2.89
CA LEU A 33 0.63 15.40 2.31
C LEU A 33 1.77 15.34 3.33
N THR A 34 2.71 14.44 3.06
CA THR A 34 3.96 14.32 3.81
C THR A 34 5.15 14.65 2.94
N ASN A 35 6.27 15.00 3.57
CA ASN A 35 7.56 15.13 2.91
C ASN A 35 8.53 14.06 3.46
N PRO A 36 8.93 13.04 2.68
CA PRO A 36 8.56 12.78 1.28
C PRO A 36 7.12 12.29 1.11
N LEU A 37 6.60 12.42 -0.12
CA LEU A 37 5.22 12.07 -0.46
C LEU A 37 4.91 10.60 -0.14
N THR A 38 3.73 10.37 0.46
CA THR A 38 3.25 9.01 0.73
C THR A 38 2.84 8.34 -0.58
N ARG A 39 3.41 7.16 -0.82
CA ARG A 39 3.07 6.30 -1.95
C ARG A 39 2.25 5.11 -1.46
N TRP A 40 1.42 4.57 -2.34
CA TRP A 40 0.66 3.37 -2.08
C TRP A 40 0.34 2.65 -3.39
N PHE A 41 0.19 1.33 -3.31
CA PHE A 41 -0.38 0.52 -4.37
C PHE A 41 -1.25 -0.58 -3.76
N ILE A 42 -1.83 -1.43 -4.59
CA ILE A 42 -2.53 -2.64 -4.12
C ILE A 42 -1.85 -3.83 -4.78
N ALA A 43 -1.53 -4.84 -3.97
CA ALA A 43 -1.04 -6.11 -4.45
C ALA A 43 -1.73 -7.25 -3.71
N GLU A 44 -1.85 -8.37 -4.40
CA GLU A 44 -2.39 -9.61 -3.84
C GLU A 44 -1.25 -10.40 -3.19
N THR A 45 -1.46 -10.91 -1.97
CA THR A 45 -0.55 -11.85 -1.33
C THR A 45 -0.75 -13.25 -1.88
N ASP A 46 0.19 -14.15 -1.61
CA ASP A 46 0.16 -15.53 -2.13
C ASP A 46 -1.07 -16.34 -1.67
N PHE A 47 -1.79 -15.85 -0.65
CA PHE A 47 -3.04 -16.44 -0.15
C PHE A 47 -4.31 -15.77 -0.73
N GLY A 48 -4.18 -14.92 -1.76
CA GLY A 48 -5.32 -14.26 -2.41
C GLY A 48 -5.88 -13.04 -1.66
N ARG A 49 -5.15 -12.52 -0.66
CA ARG A 49 -5.57 -11.33 0.10
C ARG A 49 -5.02 -10.07 -0.57
N ASN A 50 -5.89 -9.15 -0.95
CA ASN A 50 -5.47 -7.85 -1.46
C ASN A 50 -5.07 -6.94 -0.30
N LEU A 51 -3.87 -6.36 -0.37
CA LEU A 51 -3.36 -5.43 0.62
C LEU A 51 -3.09 -4.06 -0.01
N LYS A 52 -3.37 -3.01 0.75
CA LYS A 52 -2.91 -1.65 0.51
C LYS A 52 -1.87 -1.29 1.56
N VAL A 53 -0.67 -0.94 1.11
CA VAL A 53 0.38 -0.43 2.00
C VAL A 53 0.71 1.02 1.60
N ALA A 54 0.53 1.93 2.55
CA ALA A 54 0.98 3.30 2.43
C ALA A 54 2.38 3.43 3.04
N TYR A 55 3.35 3.85 2.24
CA TYR A 55 4.75 3.95 2.64
C TYR A 55 5.38 5.25 2.12
N MET A 56 6.46 5.66 2.78
CA MET A 56 7.29 6.79 2.37
C MET A 56 8.68 6.27 2.00
N PRO A 57 9.14 6.48 0.75
CA PRO A 57 10.53 6.21 0.41
C PRO A 57 11.43 7.24 1.09
N THR A 58 12.48 6.78 1.77
CA THR A 58 13.49 7.61 2.42
C THR A 58 14.87 7.28 1.87
N ASN A 59 15.88 8.08 2.19
CA ASN A 59 17.27 7.80 1.77
C ASN A 59 17.82 6.48 2.35
N SER A 60 17.20 5.94 3.40
CA SER A 60 17.64 4.72 4.07
C SER A 60 16.70 3.53 3.84
N GLY A 61 15.70 3.66 2.96
CA GLY A 61 14.77 2.57 2.63
C GLY A 61 13.32 3.04 2.54
N ILE A 62 12.41 2.33 3.19
CA ILE A 62 10.98 2.63 3.20
C ILE A 62 10.44 2.69 4.63
N VAL A 63 9.58 3.66 4.91
CA VAL A 63 8.84 3.75 6.16
C VAL A 63 7.39 3.40 5.90
N ILE A 64 6.90 2.32 6.50
CA ILE A 64 5.51 1.89 6.41
C ILE A 64 4.68 2.76 7.36
N LYS A 65 3.74 3.53 6.80
CA LYS A 65 2.79 4.33 7.60
C LYS A 65 1.59 3.50 8.02
N SER A 66 1.10 2.66 7.10
CA SER A 66 -0.06 1.82 7.35
C SER A 66 -0.17 0.70 6.32
N ALA A 67 -0.57 -0.49 6.76
CA ALA A 67 -0.96 -1.61 5.90
C ALA A 67 -2.37 -2.09 6.29
N TYR A 68 -3.23 -2.41 5.32
CA TYR A 68 -4.61 -2.87 5.54
C TYR A 68 -5.25 -3.38 4.25
N ASP A 69 -6.39 -4.06 4.39
CA ASP A 69 -7.21 -4.50 3.28
C ASP A 69 -7.87 -3.27 2.61
N PRO A 70 -7.71 -3.08 1.30
CA PRO A 70 -8.30 -1.93 0.60
C PRO A 70 -9.82 -2.03 0.60
N ASN A 71 -10.49 -0.88 0.68
CA ASN A 71 -11.93 -0.82 0.45
C ASN A 71 -12.26 -0.82 -1.05
N ALA A 72 -13.55 -0.99 -1.38
CA ALA A 72 -14.02 -1.05 -2.77
C ALA A 72 -13.65 0.18 -3.60
N THR A 73 -13.60 1.37 -2.99
CA THR A 73 -13.21 2.61 -3.67
C THR A 73 -11.74 2.60 -4.04
N GLU A 74 -10.87 2.22 -3.11
CA GLU A 74 -9.42 2.15 -3.32
C GLU A 74 -9.07 1.09 -4.37
N LEU A 75 -9.72 -0.07 -4.32
CA LEU A 75 -9.56 -1.11 -5.32
C LEU A 75 -9.98 -0.61 -6.71
N ARG A 76 -11.12 0.09 -6.81
CA ARG A 76 -11.59 0.68 -8.07
C ARG A 76 -10.62 1.73 -8.61
N ILE A 77 -10.07 2.59 -7.73
CA ILE A 77 -9.06 3.59 -8.12
C ILE A 77 -7.83 2.86 -8.66
N TYR A 78 -7.27 1.91 -7.91
CA TYR A 78 -6.06 1.22 -8.33
C TYR A 78 -6.24 0.45 -9.64
N LYS A 79 -7.38 -0.23 -9.82
CA LYS A 79 -7.70 -0.90 -11.09
C LYS A 79 -7.78 0.08 -12.28
N LYS A 80 -8.21 1.32 -12.05
CA LYS A 80 -8.37 2.33 -13.10
C LYS A 80 -7.08 3.05 -13.46
N VAL A 81 -6.20 3.31 -12.48
CA VAL A 81 -5.02 4.19 -12.68
C VAL A 81 -3.68 3.56 -12.30
N GLY A 82 -3.69 2.46 -11.54
CA GLY A 82 -2.50 1.81 -11.01
C GLY A 82 -2.05 0.57 -11.78
N LEU A 83 -2.99 -0.14 -12.43
CA LEU A 83 -2.67 -1.27 -13.31
C LEU A 83 -2.24 -0.78 -14.71
N PRO A 84 -1.32 -1.51 -15.39
CA PRO A 84 -0.91 -1.22 -16.76
C PRO A 84 -2.04 -1.42 -17.79
#